data_AF-A0A0J1FUP4-F1
#
_entry.id   AF-A0A0J1FUP4-F1
#
_cell.length_a   1.000
_cell.length_b   1.000
_cell.length_c   1.000
_cell.angle_alpha   90.00
_cell.angle_beta   90.00
_cell.angle_gamma   90.00
#
_symmetry.space_group_name_H-M   'P 1'
#
loop_
_entity.id
_entity.type
_entity.pdbx_description
1 polymer ?
#
loop_
_entity_poly.entity_id
_entity_poly.type
_entity_poly.pdbx_seq_one_letter_code
_entity_poly.pdbx_strand_id
1 'polypeptide(L)' 'MASFTHRSNGRWQARIVIGKDENGKTLTKYLTRDSLRECKQAVSEIEQRKVTM' A
#
# COMPACT_ATOMS: atom_id res chain seq x y z
N MET A 1 -1.49 7.87 -0.38
CA MET A 1 -1.62 7.81 1.10
C MET A 1 -1.58 6.37 1.53
N ALA A 2 -0.58 6.01 2.33
CA ALA A 2 -0.35 4.66 2.80
C ALA A 2 -0.20 4.61 4.32
N SER A 3 -0.70 3.53 4.94
CA SER A 3 -0.50 3.22 6.36
C SER A 3 0.19 1.88 6.52
N PHE A 4 1.07 1.75 7.51
CA PHE A 4 1.85 0.54 7.77
C PHE A 4 1.46 -0.07 9.11
N THR A 5 1.32 -1.39 9.16
CA THR A 5 0.95 -2.14 10.35
C THR A 5 1.89 -3.32 10.51
N HIS A 6 2.54 -3.43 11.67
CA HIS A 6 3.30 -4.62 12.03
C HIS A 6 2.34 -5.72 12.49
N ARG A 7 2.51 -6.92 11.96
CA ARG A 7 1.64 -8.06 12.25
C ARG A 7 2.28 -8.98 13.29
N SER A 8 1.43 -9.75 13.98
CA SER A 8 1.85 -10.71 15.00
C SER A 8 2.79 -11.80 14.46
N ASN A 9 2.77 -12.07 13.16
CA ASN A 9 3.65 -13.02 12.48
C ASN A 9 5.03 -12.42 12.09
N GLY A 10 5.38 -11.24 12.60
CA GLY A 10 6.66 -10.57 12.34
C GLY A 10 6.75 -9.87 10.97
N ARG A 11 5.69 -9.94 10.15
CA ARG A 11 5.64 -9.27 8.84
C ARG A 11 5.06 -7.87 8.95
N TRP A 12 5.39 -7.03 7.99
CA TRP A 12 4.81 -5.71 7.81
C TRP A 12 3.74 -5.74 6.73
N GLN A 13 2.61 -5.09 6.99
CA GLN A 13 1.58 -4.84 5.99
C GLN A 13 1.48 -3.35 5.69
N ALA A 14 1.36 -3.00 4.40
CA ALA A 14 0.98 -1.67 3.97
C ALA A 14 -0.43 -1.68 3.37
N ARG A 15 -1.22 -0.66 3.70
CA ARG A 15 -2.52 -0.34 3.10
C ARG A 15 -2.37 0.93 2.29
N ILE A 16 -2.57 0.85 0.99
CA ILE A 16 -2.41 1.95 0.03
C ILE A 16 -3.79 2.33 -0.49
N VAL A 17 -4.18 3.59 -0.35
CA VAL A 17 -5.36 4.11 -1.03
C VAL A 17 -5.00 4.38 -2.48
N ILE A 18 -5.66 3.68 -3.40
CA ILE A 18 -5.36 3.73 -4.83
C ILE A 18 -6.39 4.53 -5.64
N GLY A 19 -7.46 5.03 -5.04
CA GLY A 19 -8.44 5.86 -5.72
C GLY A 19 -9.85 5.62 -5.22
N LYS A 20 -10.83 5.97 -6.04
CA LYS A 20 -12.25 5.67 -5.82
C LYS A 20 -12.78 4.88 -7.01
N ASP A 21 -13.76 4.02 -6.78
CA ASP A 21 -14.53 3.40 -7.86
C ASP A 21 -15.60 4.36 -8.39
N GLU A 22 -16.35 3.90 -9.40
CA GLU A 22 -17.44 4.65 -10.03
C GLU A 22 -18.57 5.04 -9.06
N ASN A 23 -18.69 4.32 -7.94
CA ASN A 23 -19.66 4.57 -6.88
C ASN A 23 -19.09 5.45 -5.75
N GLY A 24 -17.86 5.96 -5.90
CA GLY A 24 -17.17 6.79 -4.92
C GLY A 24 -16.56 6.02 -3.73
N LYS A 25 -16.61 4.68 -3.73
CA LYS A 25 -16.00 3.84 -2.69
C LYS A 25 -14.48 3.87 -2.83
N THR A 26 -13.79 4.02 -1.71
CA THR A 26 -12.32 4.07 -1.70
C THR A 26 -11.73 2.71 -2.04
N LEU A 27 -10.97 2.66 -3.13
CA LEU A 27 -10.19 1.50 -3.53
C LEU A 27 -8.90 1.47 -2.72
N THR A 28 -8.67 0.36 -2.02
CA THR A 28 -7.47 0.13 -1.21
C THR A 28 -6.78 -1.15 -1.64
N LYS A 29 -5.45 -1.08 -1.72
CA LYS A 29 -4.58 -2.23 -2.00
C LYS A 29 -3.77 -2.55 -0.76
N TYR A 30 -3.67 -3.83 -0.43
CA TYR A 30 -2.86 -4.32 0.67
C TYR A 30 -1.63 -5.04 0.14
N LEU A 31 -0.49 -4.85 0.80
CA LEU A 31 0.74 -5.56 0.50
C LEU A 31 1.37 -6.03 1.82
N THR A 32 2.06 -7.17 1.82
CA THR A 32 2.72 -7.69 3.02
C THR A 32 4.13 -8.14 2.68
N ARG A 33 5.10 -7.72 3.49
CA ARG A 33 6.54 -7.99 3.33
C ARG A 33 7.17 -8.30 4.67
N ASP A 34 8.36 -8.87 4.63
CA ASP A 34 9.05 -9.31 5.85
C ASP A 34 9.64 -8.13 6.62
N SER A 35 9.94 -7.03 5.94
CA SER A 35 10.47 -5.81 6.56
C SER A 35 9.66 -4.55 6.23
N LEU A 36 9.70 -3.56 7.14
CA LEU A 36 9.13 -2.23 6.91
C LEU A 36 9.75 -1.55 5.68
N ARG A 37 11.06 -1.76 5.46
CA ARG A 37 11.81 -1.18 4.34
C ARG A 37 11.24 -1.69 3.00
N GLU A 38 11.08 -3.00 2.85
CA GLU A 38 10.46 -3.59 1.66
C GLU A 38 9.02 -3.10 1.45
N CYS A 39 8.25 -2.98 2.55
CA CYS A 39 6.91 -2.40 2.46
C CYS A 39 6.94 -0.97 1.90
N LYS A 40 7.79 -0.10 2.43
CA LYS A 40 7.92 1.29 1.97
C LYS A 40 8.37 1.38 0.51
N GLN A 41 9.33 0.55 0.11
CA GLN A 41 9.81 0.50 -1.28
C GLN A 41 8.69 0.09 -2.24
N ALA A 42 7.96 -0.99 -1.92
CA ALA A 42 6.84 -1.45 -2.73
C ALA A 42 5.69 -0.43 -2.80
N VAL A 43 5.41 0.30 -1.71
CA VAL A 43 4.46 1.42 -1.74
C VAL A 43 4.93 2.51 -2.70
N SER A 44 6.20 2.90 -2.64
CA SER A 44 6.77 3.96 -3.48
C SER A 44 6.69 3.62 -4.97
N GLU A 45 7.01 2.39 -5.36
CA GLU A 45 6.87 1.91 -6.74
C GLU A 45 5.41 1.97 -7.23
N ILE A 46 4.46 1.61 -6.37
CA ILE A 46 3.03 1.67 -6.68
C ILE A 46 2.56 3.12 -6.82
N GLU A 47 2.99 4.02 -5.93
CA GLU A 47 2.62 5.44 -6.00
C GLU A 47 3.24 6.13 -7.21
N GLN A 48 4.51 5.85 -7.55
CA GLN A 48 5.17 6.38 -8.75
C GLN A 48 4.48 5.93 -10.04
N ARG A 49 4.15 4.63 -10.15
CA ARG A 49 3.46 4.09 -11.33
C ARG A 49 2.08 4.71 -11.57
N LYS A 50 1.46 5.27 -10.53
CA LYS A 50 0.16 5.97 -10.61
C LYS A 50 0.27 7.42 -11.04
N VAL A 51 1.39 8.09 -10.80
CA VAL A 51 1.59 9.50 -11.19
C VAL A 51 1.84 9.63 -12.69
N THR A 52 2.26 8.54 -13.35
CA THR A 52 2.60 8.53 -14.79
C THR A 52 1.44 8.09 -15.71
N MET A 53 0.23 7.87 -15.18
CA MET A 53 -0.97 7.52 -15.95
C MET A 53 -2.04 8.59 -15.79
#